data_AF-A0AAE1MHE6-F1
#
_entry.id   AF-A0AAE1MHE6-F1
#
_cell.length_a   1.000
_cell.length_b   1.000
_cell.length_c   1.000
_cell.angle_alpha   90.00
_cell.angle_beta   90.00
_cell.angle_gamma   90.00
#
_symmetry.space_group_name_H-M   'P 1'
#
loop_
_entity.id
_entity.type
_entity.pdbx_description
1 polymer ?
#
loop_
_entity_poly.entity_id
_entity_poly.type
_entity_poly.pdbx_seq_one_letter_code
_entity_poly.pdbx_strand_id
1 'polypeptide(L)'
;MGACHAVAKILNATLVIPHFEVNPVWQDSSSFAKIFDVDHFINALQDDITIVKELPSDYSWSTREYYATGIRDTRIKTTPFHATADWYIENVLPVLKSHGIATIAPFSHRLTFNNLPPVIQRLRCKVNFEALVFVPDIRELGETIVHRLHHNPSINEVAGIPMSS
;
A
#
# COMPACT_ATOMS: atom_id res chain seq x y z
N MET A 1 1.37 4.90 3.84
CA MET A 1 1.16 3.86 2.79
C MET A 1 0.23 4.45 1.74
N GLY A 2 0.46 4.23 0.44
CA GLY A 2 -0.52 4.65 -0.59
C GLY A 2 0.03 5.39 -1.81
N ALA A 3 1.31 5.78 -1.86
CA ALA A 3 1.82 6.57 -2.99
C ALA A 3 2.51 5.74 -4.11
N CYS A 4 2.76 4.45 -3.94
CA CYS A 4 3.46 3.64 -4.97
C CYS A 4 2.61 3.46 -6.23
N HIS A 5 1.30 3.25 -6.09
CA HIS A 5 0.32 3.23 -7.21
C HIS A 5 0.36 4.52 -8.03
N ALA A 6 0.46 5.66 -7.34
CA ALA A 6 0.57 6.96 -7.98
C ALA A 6 1.88 7.09 -8.78
N VAL A 7 3.00 6.61 -8.24
CA VAL A 7 4.28 6.59 -8.97
C VAL A 7 4.22 5.66 -10.17
N ALA A 8 3.64 4.47 -10.03
CA ALA A 8 3.44 3.56 -11.16
C ALA A 8 2.60 4.22 -12.27
N LYS A 9 1.54 4.95 -11.91
CA LYS A 9 0.72 5.72 -12.86
C LYS A 9 1.51 6.86 -13.52
N ILE A 10 2.28 7.63 -12.75
CA ILE A 10 3.12 8.73 -13.26
C ILE A 10 4.14 8.21 -14.29
N LEU A 11 4.74 7.05 -14.01
CA LEU A 11 5.76 6.44 -14.86
C LEU A 11 5.19 5.58 -15.98
N ASN A 12 3.86 5.40 -16.04
CA ASN A 12 3.18 4.45 -16.90
C ASN A 12 3.82 3.05 -16.84
N ALA A 13 4.06 2.58 -15.61
CA ALA A 13 4.77 1.33 -15.32
C ALA A 13 3.84 0.30 -14.67
N THR A 14 4.21 -0.97 -14.77
CA THR A 14 3.58 -2.05 -14.02
C THR A 14 4.05 -2.02 -12.57
N LEU A 15 3.11 -2.08 -11.63
CA LEU A 15 3.41 -2.22 -10.21
C LEU A 15 3.48 -3.70 -9.83
N VAL A 16 4.54 -4.10 -9.14
CA VAL A 16 4.59 -5.38 -8.43
C VAL A 16 4.04 -5.17 -7.02
N ILE A 17 3.26 -6.14 -6.51
CA ILE A 17 2.72 -6.07 -5.14
C ILE A 17 3.86 -5.73 -4.14
N PRO A 18 3.69 -4.66 -3.34
CA PRO A 18 4.78 -4.17 -2.51
C PRO A 18 5.09 -5.11 -1.36
N HIS A 19 6.36 -5.19 -0.98
CA HIS A 19 6.80 -5.82 0.25
C HIS A 19 6.86 -4.78 1.38
N PHE A 20 6.36 -5.14 2.56
CA PHE A 20 6.54 -4.31 3.75
C PHE A 20 7.95 -4.48 4.32
N GLU A 21 8.57 -3.36 4.68
CA GLU A 21 9.77 -3.40 5.49
C GLU A 21 9.40 -3.83 6.90
N VAL A 22 10.15 -4.81 7.44
CA VAL A 22 9.97 -5.27 8.82
C VAL A 22 10.31 -4.12 9.76
N ASN A 23 9.34 -3.74 10.59
CA ASN A 23 9.56 -2.70 11.58
C ASN A 23 10.45 -3.23 12.71
N PRO A 24 11.51 -2.50 13.12
CA PRO A 24 12.43 -2.99 14.16
C PRO A 24 11.80 -3.09 15.56
N VAL A 25 10.69 -2.40 15.82
CA VAL A 25 10.00 -2.38 17.12
C VAL A 25 9.01 -3.53 17.23
N TRP A 26 8.08 -3.65 16.28
CA TRP A 26 6.99 -4.64 16.34
C TRP A 26 7.38 -5.99 15.72
N GLN A 27 8.49 -6.04 14.97
CA GLN A 27 9.01 -7.21 14.27
C GLN A 27 7.98 -7.95 13.39
N ASP A 28 6.95 -7.23 12.93
CA ASP A 28 5.93 -7.79 12.05
C ASP A 28 6.53 -8.11 10.67
N SER A 29 6.37 -9.37 10.27
CA SER A 29 6.82 -9.92 8.99
C SER A 29 5.66 -10.27 8.06
N SER A 30 4.45 -9.82 8.41
CA SER A 30 3.26 -10.01 7.58
C SER A 30 3.47 -9.43 6.18
N SER A 31 3.16 -10.25 5.17
CA SER A 31 3.18 -9.82 3.78
C SER A 31 1.97 -8.92 3.49
N PHE A 32 2.03 -8.20 2.37
CA PHE A 32 0.89 -7.45 1.86
C PHE A 32 -0.36 -8.33 1.75
N ALA A 33 -0.22 -9.53 1.21
CA ALA A 33 -1.31 -10.50 1.05
C ALA A 33 -1.88 -11.08 2.35
N LYS A 34 -1.16 -10.98 3.48
CA LYS A 34 -1.69 -11.37 4.79
C LYS A 34 -2.58 -10.29 5.42
N ILE A 35 -2.44 -9.05 4.97
CA ILE A 35 -3.16 -7.91 5.52
C ILE A 35 -4.30 -7.50 4.59
N PHE A 36 -4.04 -7.42 3.29
CA PHE A 36 -4.97 -6.94 2.28
C PHE A 36 -5.38 -8.03 1.30
N ASP A 37 -6.64 -7.97 0.85
CA ASP A 37 -7.16 -8.77 -0.24
C ASP A 37 -6.51 -8.34 -1.57
N VAL A 38 -5.54 -9.14 -2.04
CA VAL A 38 -4.75 -8.84 -3.24
C VAL A 38 -5.58 -8.91 -4.51
N ASP A 39 -6.53 -9.84 -4.58
CA ASP A 39 -7.33 -10.04 -5.78
C ASP A 39 -8.32 -8.89 -5.94
N HIS A 40 -8.98 -8.49 -4.85
CA HIS A 40 -9.79 -7.27 -4.83
C HIS A 40 -8.97 -6.04 -5.20
N PHE A 41 -7.77 -5.90 -4.65
CA PHE A 41 -6.90 -4.76 -4.92
C PHE A 41 -6.49 -4.64 -6.40
N ILE A 42 -6.10 -5.75 -7.03
CA ILE A 42 -5.76 -5.78 -8.45
C ILE A 42 -6.99 -5.46 -9.30
N ASN A 43 -8.12 -6.10 -9.02
CA ASN A 43 -9.36 -5.89 -9.76
C ASN A 43 -9.87 -4.45 -9.64
N ALA A 44 -9.85 -3.88 -8.43
CA ALA A 44 -10.29 -2.51 -8.18
C ALA A 44 -9.47 -1.47 -8.96
N LEU A 45 -8.21 -1.76 -9.28
CA LEU A 45 -7.28 -0.83 -9.93
C LEU A 45 -6.97 -1.17 -11.40
N GLN A 46 -7.62 -2.18 -11.97
CA GLN A 46 -7.30 -2.71 -13.30
C GLN A 46 -7.40 -1.66 -14.43
N ASP A 47 -8.33 -0.70 -14.32
CA ASP A 47 -8.52 0.39 -15.28
C ASP A 47 -7.57 1.57 -15.03
N ASP A 48 -6.91 1.60 -13.88
CA ASP A 48 -6.05 2.70 -13.46
C ASP A 48 -4.58 2.37 -13.71
N ILE A 49 -4.10 1.20 -13.28
CA ILE A 49 -2.70 0.76 -13.38
C ILE A 49 -2.61 -0.76 -13.57
N THR A 50 -1.56 -1.20 -14.24
CA THR A 50 -1.23 -2.64 -14.32
C THR A 50 -0.53 -3.09 -13.04
N ILE A 51 -1.05 -4.14 -12.41
CA ILE A 51 -0.48 -4.72 -11.18
C ILE A 51 -0.22 -6.21 -11.40
N VAL A 52 0.96 -6.68 -10.98
CA VAL A 52 1.32 -8.10 -10.98
C VAL A 52 1.67 -8.56 -9.56
N LYS A 53 1.33 -9.81 -9.23
CA LYS A 53 1.59 -10.39 -7.91
C LYS A 53 3.08 -10.63 -7.67
N GLU A 54 3.79 -11.06 -8.70
CA GLU A 54 5.18 -11.48 -8.64
C GLU A 54 5.97 -10.91 -9.82
N LEU A 55 7.29 -10.93 -9.68
CA LEU A 55 8.21 -10.51 -10.73
C LEU A 55 8.23 -11.51 -11.89
N PRO A 56 8.34 -11.05 -13.15
CA PRO A 56 8.67 -11.93 -14.27
C PRO A 56 9.98 -12.68 -14.03
N SER A 57 10.12 -13.85 -14.64
CA SER A 57 11.31 -14.72 -14.51
C SER A 57 12.63 -14.00 -14.74
N ASP A 58 12.67 -13.10 -15.73
CA ASP A 58 13.85 -12.34 -16.14
C ASP A 58 14.34 -11.38 -15.05
N TYR A 59 13.48 -11.06 -14.07
CA TYR A 59 13.75 -10.20 -12.93
C TYR A 59 13.74 -10.94 -11.59
N SER A 60 13.70 -12.27 -11.59
CA SER A 60 13.66 -13.10 -10.36
C SER A 60 14.84 -12.85 -9.41
N TRP A 61 15.96 -12.31 -9.91
CA TRP A 61 17.12 -11.89 -9.13
C TRP A 61 16.87 -10.64 -8.25
N SER A 62 15.82 -9.87 -8.52
CA SER A 62 15.50 -8.59 -7.88
C SER A 62 14.78 -8.79 -6.53
N THR A 63 15.37 -9.59 -5.65
CA THR A 63 14.78 -9.92 -4.34
C THR A 63 15.16 -8.91 -3.25
N ARG A 64 14.51 -9.00 -2.10
CA ARG A 64 14.84 -8.19 -0.92
C ARG A 64 16.29 -8.41 -0.48
N GLU A 65 16.75 -9.66 -0.51
CA GLU A 65 18.11 -10.08 -0.12
C GLU A 65 19.15 -9.50 -1.09
N TYR A 66 18.85 -9.51 -2.39
CA TYR A 66 19.70 -8.88 -3.41
C TYR A 66 19.95 -7.39 -3.12
N TYR A 67 18.94 -6.69 -2.63
CA TYR A 67 19.01 -5.27 -2.27
C TYR A 67 19.52 -4.98 -0.85
N ALA A 68 19.55 -5.98 0.04
CA ALA A 68 20.08 -5.87 1.39
C ALA A 68 21.61 -5.94 1.43
N THR A 69 22.22 -6.60 0.45
CA THR A 69 23.66 -6.91 0.40
C THR A 69 24.53 -5.83 -0.23
N GLY A 70 23.95 -4.77 -0.81
CA GLY A 70 24.75 -3.73 -1.48
C GLY A 70 23.99 -2.55 -2.05
N ILE A 71 24.74 -1.67 -2.71
CA ILE A 71 24.21 -0.60 -3.56
C ILE A 71 23.99 -1.20 -4.95
N ARG A 72 22.82 -0.95 -5.53
CA ARG A 72 22.39 -1.48 -6.82
C ARG A 72 21.82 -0.34 -7.64
N ASP A 73 22.17 -0.26 -8.92
CA ASP A 73 21.68 0.80 -9.81
C ASP A 73 20.16 0.74 -9.97
N THR A 74 19.58 -0.45 -9.86
CA THR A 74 18.12 -0.65 -9.87
C THR A 74 17.43 -0.31 -8.56
N ARG A 75 18.15 0.14 -7.52
CA ARG A 75 17.56 0.56 -6.23
C ARG A 75 17.74 2.04 -5.97
N ILE A 76 16.62 2.78 -6.01
CA ILE A 76 16.58 4.21 -5.67
C ILE A 76 16.34 4.36 -4.16
N LYS A 77 17.41 4.70 -3.41
CA LYS A 77 17.35 5.00 -1.96
C LYS A 77 17.27 6.51 -1.65
N THR A 78 17.62 7.35 -2.62
CA THR A 78 17.86 8.80 -2.45
C THR A 78 16.64 9.65 -2.82
N THR A 79 15.46 9.05 -2.95
CA THR A 79 14.24 9.80 -3.29
C THR A 79 14.01 10.91 -2.25
N PRO A 80 13.94 12.18 -2.65
CA PRO A 80 13.66 13.28 -1.74
C PRO A 80 12.35 13.09 -0.97
N PHE A 81 12.25 13.72 0.18
CA PHE A 81 10.96 13.81 0.88
C PHE A 81 10.03 14.69 0.06
N HIS A 82 8.79 14.26 -0.17
CA HIS A 82 7.83 14.97 -1.02
C HIS A 82 8.37 15.32 -2.43
N ALA A 83 9.06 14.38 -3.08
CA ALA A 83 9.48 14.50 -4.48
C ALA A 83 8.27 14.77 -5.41
N THR A 84 8.50 15.61 -6.42
CA THR A 84 7.51 15.95 -7.45
C THR A 84 7.32 14.80 -8.44
N ALA A 85 6.25 14.84 -9.24
CA ALA A 85 6.07 13.88 -10.33
C ALA A 85 7.24 13.92 -11.32
N ASP A 86 7.70 15.13 -11.67
CA ASP A 86 8.84 15.34 -12.58
C ASP A 86 10.12 14.68 -12.06
N TRP A 87 10.38 14.75 -10.74
CA TRP A 87 11.52 14.09 -10.16
C TRP A 87 11.53 12.58 -10.44
N TYR A 88 10.38 11.91 -10.35
CA TYR A 88 10.28 10.49 -10.70
C TYR A 88 10.52 10.25 -12.19
N ILE A 89 9.99 11.11 -13.06
CA ILE A 89 10.21 11.03 -14.50
C ILE A 89 11.70 11.21 -14.84
N GLU A 90 12.39 12.12 -14.17
CA GLU A 90 13.80 12.43 -14.42
C GLU A 90 14.76 11.40 -13.81
N ASN A 91 14.43 10.81 -12.65
CA ASN A 91 15.37 10.01 -11.87
C ASN A 91 15.04 8.52 -11.81
N VAL A 92 13.77 8.13 -11.97
CA VAL A 92 13.33 6.72 -11.87
C VAL A 92 13.02 6.15 -13.26
N LEU A 93 12.38 6.92 -14.14
CA LEU A 93 12.07 6.45 -15.49
C LEU A 93 13.31 6.00 -16.28
N PRO A 94 14.48 6.68 -16.22
CA PRO A 94 15.67 6.23 -16.93
C PRO A 94 16.17 4.87 -16.41
N VAL A 95 16.11 4.65 -15.10
CA VAL A 95 16.49 3.36 -14.48
C VAL A 95 15.57 2.24 -14.98
N LEU A 96 14.25 2.49 -14.97
CA LEU A 96 13.24 1.56 -15.50
C LEU A 96 13.47 1.25 -16.98
N LYS A 97 13.75 2.25 -17.81
CA LYS A 97 14.01 2.03 -19.24
C LYS A 97 15.30 1.27 -19.51
N SER A 98 16.33 1.50 -18.69
CA SER A 98 17.64 0.87 -18.87
C SER A 98 17.69 -0.58 -18.35
N HIS A 99 16.98 -0.88 -17.27
CA HIS A 99 17.09 -2.18 -16.59
C HIS A 99 15.80 -3.00 -16.65
N GLY A 100 14.68 -2.40 -17.08
CA GLY A 100 13.34 -2.99 -17.03
C GLY A 100 12.70 -3.02 -15.63
N ILE A 101 13.48 -2.73 -14.58
CA ILE A 101 13.03 -2.77 -13.18
C ILE A 101 13.67 -1.67 -12.34
N ALA A 102 12.90 -1.14 -11.40
CA ALA A 102 13.36 -0.19 -10.41
C ALA A 102 12.66 -0.41 -9.07
N THR A 103 13.46 -0.50 -8.01
CA THR A 103 13.00 -0.64 -6.63
C THR A 103 13.20 0.67 -5.90
N ILE A 104 12.14 1.23 -5.34
CA ILE A 104 12.20 2.48 -4.57
C ILE A 104 12.00 2.13 -3.09
N ALA A 105 13.07 2.19 -2.30
CA ALA A 105 13.01 1.81 -0.89
C ALA A 105 14.08 2.54 -0.06
N PRO A 106 13.70 3.21 1.05
CA PRO A 106 12.37 3.24 1.65
C PRO A 106 11.42 4.25 1.00
N PHE A 107 10.11 3.93 0.94
CA PHE A 107 9.11 4.69 0.18
C PHE A 107 8.17 5.59 1.02
N SER A 108 8.33 5.65 2.33
CA SER A 108 7.49 6.50 3.19
C SER A 108 7.61 7.99 2.85
N HIS A 109 6.45 8.64 2.62
CA HIS A 109 6.32 10.08 2.35
C HIS A 109 7.15 10.62 1.15
N ARG A 110 7.41 9.77 0.15
CA ARG A 110 8.29 10.12 -0.97
C ARG A 110 7.63 10.94 -2.09
N LEU A 111 6.36 10.74 -2.39
CA LEU A 111 5.65 11.54 -3.41
C LEU A 111 4.92 12.71 -2.72
N THR A 112 5.04 13.91 -3.29
CA THR A 112 4.38 15.14 -2.80
C THR A 112 2.85 14.99 -2.71
N PHE A 113 2.21 15.80 -1.87
CA PHE A 113 0.75 15.96 -1.85
C PHE A 113 0.28 17.16 -2.69
N ASN A 114 1.18 18.08 -2.99
CA ASN A 114 0.86 19.34 -3.64
C ASN A 114 1.04 19.24 -5.16
N ASN A 115 0.25 20.00 -5.91
CA ASN A 115 0.38 20.19 -7.36
C ASN A 115 0.40 18.87 -8.17
N LEU A 116 -0.21 17.80 -7.66
CA LEU A 116 -0.42 16.59 -8.43
C LEU A 116 -1.64 16.72 -9.33
N PRO A 117 -1.60 16.16 -10.56
CA PRO A 117 -2.76 16.13 -11.43
C PRO A 117 -3.98 15.48 -10.73
N PRO A 118 -5.21 15.96 -10.98
CA PRO A 118 -6.42 15.43 -10.33
C PRO A 118 -6.59 13.92 -10.47
N VAL A 119 -6.18 13.35 -11.60
CA VAL A 119 -6.21 11.89 -11.83
C VAL A 119 -5.35 11.12 -10.83
N ILE A 120 -4.18 11.65 -10.46
CA ILE A 120 -3.28 11.02 -9.48
C ILE A 120 -3.86 11.11 -8.08
N GLN A 121 -4.48 12.24 -7.73
CA GLN A 121 -5.14 12.40 -6.43
C GLN A 121 -6.37 11.49 -6.31
N ARG A 122 -7.17 11.39 -7.37
CA ARG A 122 -8.31 10.45 -7.42
C ARG A 122 -7.86 9.01 -7.25
N LEU A 123 -6.77 8.60 -7.92
CA LEU A 123 -6.19 7.27 -7.76
C LEU A 123 -5.76 7.01 -6.31
N ARG A 124 -5.11 7.98 -5.65
CA ARG A 124 -4.73 7.85 -4.23
C ARG A 124 -5.94 7.66 -3.33
N CYS A 125 -7.01 8.43 -3.55
CA CYS A 125 -8.26 8.28 -2.81
C CYS A 125 -8.87 6.89 -3.04
N LYS A 126 -9.01 6.47 -4.31
CA LYS A 126 -9.53 5.16 -4.66
C LYS A 126 -8.74 4.03 -3.99
N VAL A 127 -7.42 4.10 -4.01
CA VAL A 127 -6.56 3.12 -3.34
C VAL A 127 -6.85 3.07 -1.83
N ASN A 128 -6.87 4.22 -1.16
CA ASN A 128 -7.00 4.28 0.30
C ASN A 128 -8.39 3.91 0.81
N PHE A 129 -9.44 4.17 0.05
CA PHE A 129 -10.83 4.01 0.51
C PHE A 129 -11.58 2.86 -0.16
N GLU A 130 -11.15 2.39 -1.33
CA GLU A 130 -11.86 1.35 -2.08
C GLU A 130 -10.99 0.11 -2.35
N ALA A 131 -9.72 0.28 -2.74
CA ALA A 131 -8.90 -0.85 -3.19
C ALA A 131 -8.19 -1.59 -2.03
N LEU A 132 -7.73 -0.87 -1.00
CA LEU A 132 -7.08 -1.48 0.17
C LEU A 132 -8.12 -2.00 1.17
N VAL A 133 -8.61 -3.21 0.90
CA VAL A 133 -9.55 -3.92 1.78
C VAL A 133 -8.79 -4.96 2.57
N PHE A 134 -9.02 -5.03 3.88
CA PHE A 134 -8.42 -6.06 4.73
C PHE A 134 -8.92 -7.47 4.38
N VAL A 135 -8.09 -8.48 4.61
CA VAL A 135 -8.50 -9.88 4.51
C VAL A 135 -9.67 -10.18 5.47
N PRO A 136 -10.52 -11.19 5.16
CA PRO A 136 -11.74 -11.47 5.92
C PRO A 136 -11.53 -11.56 7.44
N ASP A 137 -10.50 -12.27 7.88
CA ASP A 137 -10.22 -12.49 9.30
C ASP A 137 -9.98 -11.17 10.07
N ILE A 138 -9.26 -10.21 9.46
CA ILE A 138 -9.01 -8.89 10.06
C ILE A 138 -10.30 -8.07 10.08
N ARG A 139 -11.10 -8.15 9.01
CA ARG A 139 -12.37 -7.43 8.92
C ARG A 139 -13.38 -7.94 9.94
N GLU A 140 -13.56 -9.25 10.06
CA GLU A 140 -14.48 -9.87 11.02
C GLU A 140 -14.08 -9.54 12.47
N LEU A 141 -12.78 -9.57 12.77
CA LEU A 141 -12.28 -9.14 14.07
C LEU A 141 -12.61 -7.65 14.34
N GLY A 142 -12.39 -6.79 13.36
CA GLY A 142 -12.73 -5.36 13.44
C GLY A 142 -14.22 -5.13 13.68
N GLU A 143 -15.08 -5.81 12.91
CA GLU A 143 -16.54 -5.77 13.05
C GLU A 143 -16.98 -6.24 14.44
N THR A 144 -16.38 -7.32 14.95
CA THR A 144 -16.66 -7.83 16.30
C THR A 144 -16.32 -6.80 17.38
N ILE A 145 -15.18 -6.12 17.26
CA ILE A 145 -14.77 -5.07 18.20
C ILE A 145 -15.77 -3.91 18.16
N VAL A 146 -16.09 -3.41 16.97
CA VAL A 146 -17.04 -2.32 16.77
C VAL A 146 -18.41 -2.69 17.33
N HIS A 147 -18.90 -3.89 17.03
CA HIS A 147 -20.17 -4.40 17.56
C HIS A 147 -20.21 -4.38 19.08
N ARG A 148 -19.15 -4.87 19.75
CA ARG A 148 -19.06 -4.89 21.22
C ARG A 148 -19.01 -3.49 21.84
N LEU A 149 -18.33 -2.54 21.20
CA LEU A 149 -18.27 -1.16 21.67
C LEU A 149 -19.63 -0.45 21.56
N HIS A 150 -20.39 -0.72 20.51
CA HIS A 150 -21.73 -0.15 20.34
C HIS A 150 -22.81 -0.83 21.19
N HIS A 151 -22.70 -2.13 21.45
CA HIS A 151 -23.72 -2.93 22.13
C HIS A 151 -23.30 -3.35 23.56
N ASN A 152 -22.67 -2.44 24.31
CA ASN A 152 -22.23 -2.74 25.67
C ASN A 152 -23.45 -3.07 26.57
N PRO A 153 -23.55 -4.29 27.15
CA PRO A 153 -24.70 -4.71 27.95
C PRO A 153 -24.91 -3.88 29.23
N SER A 154 -23.89 -3.14 29.66
CA SER A 154 -23.88 -2.44 30.95
C SER A 154 -24.76 -1.18 31.04
N ILE A 155 -25.42 -0.74 29.96
CA ILE A 155 -26.35 0.41 29.98
C ILE A 155 -27.82 -0.01 29.89
N ASN A 156 -28.13 -1.17 29.30
CA ASN A 156 -29.53 -1.59 29.08
C ASN A 156 -30.10 -2.50 30.17
N GLU A 157 -29.29 -3.00 31.11
CA GLU A 157 -29.79 -3.76 32.28
C GLU A 157 -30.06 -2.87 33.52
N VAL A 158 -29.61 -1.60 33.55
CA VAL A 158 -29.88 -0.69 34.68
C VAL A 158 -31.21 0.08 34.53
N ALA A 159 -31.79 0.11 33.32
CA ALA A 159 -33.07 0.76 33.06
C ALA A 159 -34.30 -0.15 33.23
N GLY A 160 -34.11 -1.40 33.67
CA GLY A 160 -35.15 -2.39 33.90
C GLY A 160 -35.61 -2.49 35.35
N ILE A 161 -36.04 -1.37 35.96
CA ILE A 161 -36.85 -1.45 37.19
C ILE A 161 -38.32 -1.35 36.76
N PRO A 162 -39.15 -2.39 36.96
CA PRO A 162 -40.58 -2.29 36.71
C PRO A 162 -41.22 -1.39 37.78
N MET A 163 -41.76 -0.23 37.38
CA MET A 163 -42.78 0.44 38.18
C MET A 163 -44.09 -0.34 38.03
N SER A 164 -44.36 -1.25 38.96
CA SER A 164 -45.70 -1.80 39.18
C SER A 164 -46.48 -0.89 40.11
N SER A 165 -47.73 -0.65 39.73
CA SER A 165 -48.76 0.19 40.36
C SER A 165 -49.15 -0.20 41.79
#